data_AF-A0A2N3AKM2-F1
#
_entry.id   AF-A0A2N3AKM2-F1
#
_cell.length_a   1.000
_cell.length_b   1.000
_cell.length_c   1.000
_cell.angle_alpha   90.00
_cell.angle_beta   90.00
_cell.angle_gamma   90.00
#
_symmetry.space_group_name_H-M   'P 1'
#
loop_
_entity.id
_entity.type
_entity.pdbx_description
1 polymer ?
#
loop_
_entity_poly.entity_id
_entity_poly.type
_entity_poly.pdbx_seq_one_letter_code
_entity_poly.pdbx_strand_id
1 'polypeptide(L)'
;MTESVFMYLTFFIAAGISSMIGIGGGVLYVPILLAFGFPFYQAAAISIFIIMALSISASLVYYRAKLIDWKLALIIEPLTAIMSLIGGYYSSFIQTNIKVDKILLKKIYAIFLFLISAWMMVNVVK
;
A
#
# COMPACT_ATOMS: atom_id res chain seq x y z
N MET A 1 5.71 -1.17 -25.84
CA MET A 1 4.99 0.12 -25.71
C MET A 1 3.54 -0.09 -25.30
N THR A 2 2.82 -1.03 -25.92
CA THR A 2 1.42 -1.39 -25.56
C THR A 2 1.27 -1.92 -24.13
N GLU A 3 2.16 -2.80 -23.67
CA GLU A 3 2.13 -3.35 -22.30
C GLU A 3 2.34 -2.27 -21.23
N SER A 4 3.22 -1.31 -21.50
CA SER A 4 3.51 -0.18 -20.62
C SER A 4 2.27 0.71 -20.46
N VAL A 5 1.57 1.00 -21.55
CA VAL A 5 0.32 1.78 -21.55
C VAL A 5 -0.77 1.07 -20.75
N PHE A 6 -0.90 -0.26 -20.91
CA PHE A 6 -1.87 -1.05 -20.15
C PHE A 6 -1.58 -1.05 -18.64
N MET A 7 -0.30 -1.14 -18.27
CA MET A 7 0.13 -1.02 -16.87
C MET A 7 -0.23 0.35 -16.29
N TYR A 8 0.10 1.45 -16.96
CA TYR A 8 -0.24 2.80 -16.48
C TYR A 8 -1.74 3.02 -16.33
N LEU A 9 -2.54 2.52 -17.29
CA LEU A 9 -3.99 2.62 -17.24
C LEU A 9 -4.58 1.87 -16.03
N THR A 10 -4.08 0.66 -15.78
CA THR A 10 -4.50 -0.16 -14.63
C THR A 10 -4.15 0.53 -13.32
N PHE A 11 -2.95 1.11 -13.23
CA PHE A 11 -2.52 1.89 -12.06
C PHE A 11 -3.36 3.13 -11.82
N PHE A 12 -3.72 3.86 -12.89
CA PHE A 12 -4.55 5.05 -12.80
C PHE A 12 -5.95 4.73 -12.25
N ILE A 13 -6.59 3.68 -12.76
CA ILE A 13 -7.90 3.24 -12.29
C ILE A 13 -7.83 2.76 -10.84
N ALA A 14 -6.85 1.90 -10.52
CA ALA A 14 -6.65 1.41 -9.16
C ALA A 14 -6.39 2.54 -8.17
N ALA A 15 -5.63 3.56 -8.58
CA ALA A 15 -5.36 4.74 -7.77
C ALA A 15 -6.62 5.57 -7.50
N GLY A 16 -7.41 5.86 -8.52
CA GLY A 16 -8.68 6.57 -8.34
C GLY A 16 -9.61 5.85 -7.36
N ILE A 17 -9.82 4.55 -7.55
CA ILE A 17 -10.68 3.75 -6.67
C ILE A 17 -10.14 3.76 -5.24
N SER A 18 -8.84 3.50 -5.07
CA SER A 18 -8.25 3.43 -3.73
C SER A 18 -8.23 4.76 -2.98
N SER A 19 -8.10 5.90 -3.68
CA SER A 19 -8.12 7.22 -3.06
C SER A 19 -9.53 7.62 -2.64
N MET A 20 -10.55 7.20 -3.41
CA MET A 20 -11.96 7.43 -3.06
C MET A 20 -12.35 6.66 -1.79
N ILE A 21 -11.85 5.43 -1.62
CA ILE A 21 -12.15 4.62 -0.42
C ILE A 21 -11.26 5.04 0.77
N GLY A 22 -10.14 5.72 0.53
CA GLY A 22 -9.25 6.21 1.58
C GLY A 22 -8.33 5.15 2.20
N ILE A 23 -8.21 3.96 1.58
CA ILE A 23 -7.39 2.83 2.09
C ILE A 23 -5.91 2.96 1.68
N GLY A 24 -5.59 3.86 0.74
CA GLY A 24 -4.22 4.08 0.30
C GLY A 24 -3.67 3.01 -0.65
N GLY A 25 -4.49 2.17 -1.27
CA GLY A 25 -4.17 1.45 -2.53
C GLY A 25 -3.09 0.36 -2.52
N GLY A 26 -2.30 0.21 -1.45
CA GLY A 26 -1.21 -0.78 -1.39
C GLY A 26 -1.63 -2.24 -1.60
N VAL A 27 -2.85 -2.57 -1.17
CA VAL A 27 -3.49 -3.88 -1.40
C VAL A 27 -3.70 -4.18 -2.88
N LEU A 28 -3.83 -3.15 -3.73
CA LEU A 28 -4.03 -3.28 -5.17
C LEU A 28 -2.70 -3.21 -5.93
N TYR A 29 -1.79 -2.31 -5.56
CA TYR A 29 -0.56 -2.07 -6.34
C TYR A 29 0.43 -3.24 -6.32
N VAL A 30 0.62 -3.89 -5.18
CA VAL A 30 1.55 -5.02 -5.06
C VAL A 30 1.13 -6.19 -5.97
N PRO A 31 -0.13 -6.69 -5.94
CA PRO A 31 -0.53 -7.77 -6.84
C PRO A 31 -0.52 -7.35 -8.32
N ILE A 32 -0.84 -6.09 -8.64
CA ILE A 32 -0.71 -5.57 -10.02
C ILE A 32 0.74 -5.68 -10.49
N LEU A 33 1.72 -5.21 -9.71
CA LEU A 33 3.15 -5.28 -10.07
C LEU A 33 3.64 -6.71 -10.19
N LEU A 34 3.19 -7.60 -9.29
CA LEU A 34 3.50 -9.02 -9.38
C LEU A 34 2.94 -9.67 -10.66
N ALA A 35 1.76 -9.23 -11.12
CA ALA A 35 1.15 -9.72 -12.36
C ALA A 35 1.95 -9.27 -13.60
N PHE A 36 2.59 -8.09 -13.55
CA PHE A 36 3.51 -7.61 -14.58
C PHE A 36 4.94 -8.18 -14.45
N GLY A 37 5.17 -9.15 -13.56
CA GLY A 37 6.45 -9.87 -13.46
C GLY A 37 7.51 -9.20 -12.59
N PHE A 38 7.17 -8.13 -11.85
CA PHE A 38 8.11 -7.53 -10.91
C PHE A 38 8.37 -8.48 -9.73
N PRO A 39 9.62 -8.55 -9.23
CA PRO A 39 9.92 -9.32 -8.03
C PRO A 39 9.24 -8.69 -6.81
N PHE A 40 8.79 -9.52 -5.87
CA PHE A 40 8.00 -9.11 -4.71
C PHE A 40 8.59 -7.91 -3.94
N TYR A 41 9.90 -7.89 -3.74
CA TYR A 41 10.57 -6.80 -3.03
C TYR A 41 10.49 -5.46 -3.76
N GLN A 42 10.69 -5.47 -5.09
CA GLN A 42 10.54 -4.26 -5.90
C GLN A 42 9.07 -3.84 -5.96
N ALA A 43 8.15 -4.80 -6.11
CA ALA A 43 6.71 -4.53 -6.10
C ALA A 43 6.27 -3.84 -4.79
N ALA A 44 6.74 -4.33 -3.65
CA ALA A 44 6.46 -3.74 -2.34
C ALA A 44 7.03 -2.31 -2.23
N ALA A 45 8.30 -2.10 -2.60
CA ALA A 45 8.94 -0.78 -2.52
C ALA A 45 8.25 0.25 -3.42
N ILE A 46 7.98 -0.12 -4.68
CA ILE A 46 7.28 0.74 -5.64
C ILE A 46 5.88 1.07 -5.14
N SER A 47 5.16 0.10 -4.57
CA SER A 47 3.83 0.35 -4.02
C SER A 47 3.86 1.44 -2.97
N ILE A 48 4.73 1.36 -1.96
CA ILE A 48 4.82 2.35 -0.87
C ILE A 48 5.13 3.74 -1.42
N PHE A 49 6.00 3.84 -2.42
CA PHE A 49 6.31 5.11 -3.08
C PHE A 49 5.07 5.72 -3.76
N ILE A 50 4.28 4.90 -4.45
CA ILE A 50 3.02 5.34 -5.08
C ILE A 50 2.03 5.80 -4.01
N ILE A 51 1.90 5.06 -2.90
CA ILE A 51 1.03 5.42 -1.77
C ILE A 51 1.46 6.77 -1.19
N MET A 52 2.75 6.99 -0.98
CA MET A 52 3.27 8.26 -0.47
C MET A 52 2.86 9.43 -1.37
N ALA A 53 3.05 9.31 -2.68
CA ALA A 53 2.66 10.34 -3.64
C ALA A 53 1.14 10.60 -3.62
N LEU A 54 0.34 9.54 -3.56
CA LEU A 54 -1.12 9.64 -3.48
C LEU A 54 -1.60 10.27 -2.17
N SER A 55 -1.02 9.90 -1.03
CA SER A 55 -1.37 10.46 0.27
C SER A 55 -1.05 11.95 0.35
N ILE A 56 0.07 12.40 -0.22
CA ILE A 56 0.40 13.84 -0.32
C ILE A 56 -0.65 14.56 -1.18
N SER A 57 -0.99 14.01 -2.35
CA SER A 57 -1.98 14.58 -3.24
C SER A 57 -3.37 14.67 -2.59
N ALA A 58 -3.84 13.56 -2.01
CA ALA A 58 -5.12 13.46 -1.32
C ALA A 58 -5.17 14.43 -0.13
N SER A 59 -4.11 14.49 0.69
CA SER A 59 -4.04 15.42 1.83
C SER A 59 -4.16 16.87 1.39
N LEU A 60 -3.55 17.26 0.26
CA LEU A 60 -3.68 18.62 -0.27
C LEU A 60 -5.12 18.94 -0.69
N VAL A 61 -5.82 17.98 -1.29
CA VAL A 61 -7.23 18.13 -1.68
C VAL A 61 -8.13 18.24 -0.43
N TYR A 62 -7.98 17.33 0.53
CA TYR A 62 -8.76 17.36 1.78
C TYR A 62 -8.46 18.60 2.64
N TYR A 63 -7.22 19.10 2.59
CA TYR A 63 -6.84 20.35 3.24
C TYR A 63 -7.63 21.54 2.67
N ARG A 64 -7.67 21.66 1.34
CA ARG A 64 -8.45 22.71 0.66
C ARG A 64 -9.95 22.60 0.94
N ALA A 65 -10.45 21.39 1.09
CA ALA A 65 -11.84 21.13 1.46
C ALA A 65 -12.15 21.38 2.95
N LYS A 66 -11.13 21.71 3.77
CA LYS A 66 -11.25 21.87 5.24
C LYS A 66 -11.83 20.63 5.95
N LEU A 67 -11.57 19.45 5.41
CA LEU A 67 -12.06 18.17 5.94
C LEU A 67 -11.03 17.47 6.85
N ILE A 68 -9.89 18.11 7.13
CA ILE A 68 -8.83 17.55 7.96
C ILE A 68 -9.08 17.87 9.43
N ASP A 69 -9.24 16.82 10.24
CA ASP A 69 -9.14 16.93 11.70
C ASP A 69 -7.65 16.98 12.10
N TRP A 70 -7.17 18.19 12.32
CA TRP A 70 -5.78 18.45 12.71
C TRP A 70 -5.40 17.87 14.06
N LYS A 71 -6.36 17.71 14.97
CA LYS A 71 -6.09 17.13 16.30
C LYS A 71 -5.79 15.64 16.17
N LEU A 72 -6.59 14.93 15.39
CA LEU A 72 -6.34 13.52 15.10
C LEU A 72 -5.05 13.33 14.29
N ALA A 73 -4.84 14.14 13.26
CA ALA A 73 -3.64 14.08 12.43
C ALA A 73 -2.37 14.24 13.28
N LEU A 74 -2.30 15.26 14.14
CA LEU A 74 -1.11 15.51 14.97
C LEU A 74 -0.87 14.46 16.06
N ILE A 75 -1.91 13.73 16.49
CA ILE A 75 -1.75 12.66 17.48
C ILE A 75 -1.26 11.37 16.82
N ILE A 76 -1.77 11.03 15.62
CA ILE A 76 -1.59 9.71 15.01
C ILE A 76 -0.42 9.71 14.00
N GLU A 77 -0.31 10.73 13.14
CA GLU A 77 0.69 10.76 12.07
C GLU A 77 2.15 10.73 12.58
N PRO A 78 2.56 11.51 13.60
CA PRO A 78 3.95 11.49 14.03
C PRO A 78 4.37 10.11 14.55
N LEU A 79 3.49 9.45 15.31
CA LEU A 79 3.75 8.14 15.86
C LEU A 79 3.85 7.08 14.75
N THR A 80 2.92 7.10 13.81
CA THR A 80 2.91 6.15 12.69
C THR A 80 4.09 6.39 11.74
N ALA A 81 4.45 7.65 11.46
CA ALA A 81 5.61 8.00 10.65
C ALA A 81 6.93 7.53 11.29
N ILE A 82 7.14 7.79 12.58
CA ILE A 82 8.35 7.35 13.30
C ILE A 82 8.41 5.82 13.32
N MET A 83 7.31 5.16 13.67
CA MET A 83 7.28 3.69 13.76
C MET A 83 7.44 3.03 12.38
N SER A 84 6.92 3.64 11.31
CA SER A 84 7.11 3.19 9.93
C SER A 84 8.58 3.26 9.50
N LEU A 85 9.30 4.34 9.84
CA LEU A 85 10.73 4.48 9.56
C LEU A 85 11.55 3.44 10.31
N ILE A 86 11.26 3.24 11.61
CA ILE A 86 11.92 2.22 12.43
C ILE A 86 11.66 0.83 11.84
N GLY A 87 10.40 0.49 11.54
CA GLY A 87 10.03 -0.79 10.93
C GLY A 87 10.72 -1.02 9.59
N GLY A 88 10.79 0.02 8.74
CA GLY A 88 11.51 -0.02 7.47
C GLY A 88 13.01 -0.28 7.64
N TYR A 89 13.67 0.41 8.58
CA TYR A 89 15.08 0.19 8.89
C TYR A 89 15.35 -1.25 9.37
N TYR A 90 14.57 -1.73 10.34
CA TYR A 90 14.71 -3.10 10.86
C TYR A 90 14.37 -4.18 9.81
N SER A 91 13.48 -3.90 8.86
CA SER A 91 13.13 -4.85 7.79
C SER A 91 14.35 -5.27 6.95
N SER A 92 15.30 -4.36 6.75
CA SER A 92 16.55 -4.61 6.02
C SER A 92 17.50 -5.55 6.79
N PHE A 93 17.52 -5.45 8.13
CA PHE A 93 18.33 -6.34 8.98
C PHE A 93 17.77 -7.77 9.00
N ILE A 94 16.45 -7.91 9.06
CA ILE A 94 15.77 -9.21 9.01
C ILE A 94 16.05 -9.89 7.67
N GLN A 95 15.98 -9.14 6.57
CA GLN A 95 16.18 -9.67 5.23
C GLN A 95 17.62 -10.12 4.97
N THR A 96 18.60 -9.50 5.63
CA THR A 96 20.03 -9.85 5.47
C THR A 96 20.42 -11.09 6.29
N ASN A 97 19.86 -11.23 7.50
CA ASN A 97 20.20 -12.34 8.41
C ASN A 97 19.34 -13.59 8.22
N ILE A 98 18.10 -13.42 7.74
CA ILE A 98 17.17 -14.50 7.49
C ILE A 98 16.95 -14.57 5.99
N LYS A 99 17.50 -15.61 5.34
CA LYS A 99 17.18 -15.93 3.94
C LYS A 99 15.74 -16.41 3.85
N VAL A 100 14.81 -15.47 3.77
CA VAL A 100 13.39 -15.78 3.60
C VAL A 100 13.15 -16.09 2.12
N ASP A 101 12.60 -17.27 1.84
CA ASP A 101 12.22 -17.64 0.48
C ASP A 101 11.19 -16.66 -0.08
N LYS A 102 11.45 -16.17 -1.30
CA LYS A 102 10.54 -15.26 -2.03
C LYS A 102 9.13 -15.84 -2.17
N ILE A 103 9.04 -17.17 -2.30
CA ILE A 103 7.78 -17.91 -2.39
C ILE A 103 7.01 -17.86 -1.07
N LEU A 104 7.72 -17.99 0.06
CA LEU A 104 7.12 -17.91 1.39
C LEU A 104 6.54 -16.51 1.65
N LEU A 105 7.29 -15.45 1.34
CA LEU A 105 6.82 -14.05 1.44
C LEU A 105 5.56 -13.81 0.61
N LYS A 106 5.55 -14.26 -0.65
CA LYS A 106 4.38 -14.14 -1.53
C LYS A 106 3.17 -14.91 -0.98
N LYS A 107 3.37 -16.11 -0.42
CA LYS A 107 2.31 -16.91 0.20
C LYS A 107 1.76 -16.23 1.46
N ILE A 108 2.61 -15.74 2.36
CA ILE A 108 2.19 -15.04 3.58
C ILE A 108 1.36 -13.80 3.22
N TYR A 109 1.84 -13.01 2.26
CA TYR A 109 1.12 -11.84 1.76
C TYR A 109 -0.26 -12.22 1.17
N ALA A 110 -0.31 -13.26 0.34
CA ALA A 110 -1.56 -13.73 -0.26
C ALA A 110 -2.57 -14.24 0.79
N ILE A 111 -2.11 -15.01 1.78
CA ILE A 111 -2.95 -15.51 2.88
C ILE A 111 -3.48 -14.33 3.70
N PHE A 112 -2.63 -13.36 4.02
CA PHE A 112 -3.02 -12.18 4.78
C PHE A 112 -4.09 -11.35 4.05
N LEU A 113 -3.92 -11.12 2.74
CA LEU A 113 -4.92 -10.44 1.93
C LEU A 113 -6.25 -11.20 1.88
N PHE A 114 -6.19 -12.53 1.73
CA PHE A 114 -7.39 -13.36 1.66
C PHE A 114 -8.16 -13.32 2.98
N LEU A 115 -7.45 -13.37 4.12
CA LEU A 115 -8.06 -13.25 5.45
C LEU A 115 -8.73 -11.89 5.66
N ILE A 116 -8.05 -10.78 5.31
CA ILE A 116 -8.62 -9.44 5.41
C ILE A 116 -9.85 -9.31 4.51
N SER A 117 -9.75 -9.79 3.27
CA SER A 117 -10.84 -9.73 2.31
C SER A 117 -12.06 -10.52 2.80
N ALA A 118 -11.87 -11.71 3.36
CA ALA A 118 -12.95 -12.52 3.92
C ALA A 118 -13.59 -11.83 5.13
N TRP A 119 -12.77 -11.27 6.03
CA TRP A 119 -13.25 -10.55 7.21
C TRP A 119 -14.06 -9.30 6.83
N MET A 120 -13.58 -8.53 5.85
CA MET A 120 -14.32 -7.37 5.32
C MET A 120 -15.65 -7.79 4.70
N MET A 121 -15.70 -8.88 3.93
CA MET A 121 -16.97 -9.36 3.35
C MET A 121 -18.00 -9.72 4.43
N VAL A 122 -17.57 -10.35 5.52
CA VAL A 122 -18.49 -10.73 6.62
C VAL A 122 -19.01 -9.49 7.36
N ASN A 123 -18.15 -8.49 7.58
CA ASN A 123 -18.54 -7.27 8.30
C ASN A 123 -19.34 -6.28 7.46
N VAL A 124 -19.16 -6.25 6.13
CA VAL A 124 -19.94 -5.37 5.24
C VAL A 124 -21.40 -5.84 5.10
N VAL A 125 -21.67 -7.12 5.32
CA VAL A 125 -23.02 -7.71 5.22
C VAL A 125 -23.82 -7.59 6.53
N LYS A 126 -23.19 -7.09 7.60
CA LYS A 126 -23.86 -6.76 8.87
C LYS A 126 -24.14 -5.27 8.97
#